data_AF-A0A3R7H672-F1
#
_entry.id   AF-A0A3R7H672-F1
#
_cell.length_a   1.000
_cell.length_b   1.000
_cell.length_c   1.000
_cell.angle_alpha   90.00
_cell.angle_beta   90.00
_cell.angle_gamma   90.00
#
_symmetry.space_group_name_H-M   'P 1'
#
loop_
_entity.id
_entity.type
_entity.pdbx_description
1 polymer ?
#
loop_
_entity_poly.entity_id
_entity_poly.type
_entity_poly.pdbx_seq_one_letter_code
_entity_poly.pdbx_strand_id
1 'polypeptide(L)'
;MTTSATAEFSITSGKTKAVASPKNNANFAKKWTLKTGTTNAIDSLDLDLAGRVHIVLASGAVREVKSSRSAQVVIEDGVLVKQSSAELQIEASGSSAVFVSAAETAVSVHQLTLDASGTARIEYKVDSVDVQSRTQMKAKGSATISLLSSLLTTKKLGLEAKGSGMICIDAQEVTTKRRSIWGARSISMPNASKKHGSTGTFACDESKLPARKPACVSSSCTDSSASVVTDNGASIMLDDDDKLDDDINDPIDLN
;
A
#
# COMPACT_ATOMS: atom_id res chain seq x y z
N MET A 1 -21.73 17.63 -4.89
CA MET A 1 -21.71 16.65 -3.77
C MET A 1 -20.82 15.49 -4.17
N THR A 2 -19.77 15.19 -3.41
CA THR A 2 -18.91 14.02 -3.64
C THR A 2 -19.61 12.76 -3.15
N THR A 3 -20.01 11.87 -4.04
CA THR A 3 -20.56 10.55 -3.69
C THR A 3 -19.45 9.68 -3.10
N SER A 4 -19.53 9.37 -1.80
CA SER A 4 -18.67 8.41 -1.13
C SER A 4 -19.44 7.11 -0.86
N ALA A 5 -18.96 5.99 -1.39
CA ALA A 5 -19.41 4.67 -0.98
C ALA A 5 -18.48 4.15 0.12
N THR A 6 -18.97 4.11 1.36
CA THR A 6 -18.25 3.52 2.50
C THR A 6 -18.57 2.03 2.54
N ALA A 7 -17.56 1.18 2.39
CA ALA A 7 -17.71 -0.26 2.59
C ALA A 7 -17.00 -0.64 3.90
N GLU A 8 -17.78 -0.98 4.92
CA GLU A 8 -17.26 -1.45 6.21
C GLU A 8 -17.17 -2.97 6.21
N PHE A 9 -15.99 -3.51 6.56
CA PHE A 9 -15.82 -4.93 6.84
C PHE A 9 -14.98 -5.08 8.09
N SER A 10 -15.47 -5.86 9.06
CA SER A 10 -14.75 -6.18 10.30
C SER A 10 -13.93 -7.45 10.12
N ILE A 11 -12.61 -7.34 10.26
CA ILE A 11 -11.73 -8.51 10.37
C ILE A 11 -11.55 -8.83 11.85
N THR A 12 -12.21 -9.89 12.29
CA THR A 12 -12.00 -10.52 13.59
C THR A 12 -10.72 -11.36 13.55
N SER A 13 -9.94 -11.39 14.64
CA SER A 13 -8.74 -12.23 14.75
C SER A 13 -9.05 -13.68 14.40
N GLY A 14 -8.44 -14.20 13.33
CA GLY A 14 -8.69 -15.53 12.78
C GLY A 14 -7.95 -15.74 11.45
N LYS A 15 -8.02 -16.96 10.91
CA LYS A 15 -7.40 -17.31 9.62
C LYS A 15 -7.92 -16.42 8.47
N THR A 16 -7.06 -16.22 7.48
CA THR A 16 -7.22 -15.41 6.26
C THR A 16 -8.68 -15.26 5.81
N LYS A 17 -9.18 -14.02 5.72
CA LYS A 17 -10.48 -13.72 5.11
C LYS A 17 -10.26 -13.13 3.72
N ALA A 18 -10.56 -13.91 2.68
CA ALA A 18 -10.70 -13.38 1.33
C ALA A 18 -11.97 -12.51 1.26
N VAL A 19 -11.80 -11.23 0.93
CA VAL A 19 -12.94 -10.32 0.75
C VAL A 19 -13.10 -10.05 -0.74
N ALA A 20 -14.11 -10.65 -1.36
CA ALA A 20 -14.51 -10.34 -2.73
C ALA A 20 -15.37 -9.07 -2.74
N SER A 21 -15.08 -8.10 -3.62
CA SER A 21 -15.98 -6.94 -3.79
C SER A 21 -17.14 -7.31 -4.72
N PRO A 22 -18.38 -6.88 -4.42
CA PRO A 22 -19.44 -6.86 -5.41
C PRO A 22 -19.03 -5.96 -6.60
N LYS A 23 -19.44 -6.36 -7.82
CA LYS A 23 -19.06 -5.75 -9.11
C LYS A 23 -19.39 -4.26 -9.22
N ASN A 24 -20.34 -3.77 -8.42
CA ASN A 24 -20.97 -2.46 -8.58
C ASN A 24 -20.09 -1.28 -8.13
N ASN A 25 -18.94 -1.55 -7.47
CA ASN A 25 -18.11 -0.51 -6.83
C ASN A 25 -16.65 -0.47 -7.34
N ALA A 26 -16.37 -1.00 -8.53
CA ALA A 26 -15.03 -1.02 -9.13
C ALA A 26 -14.47 0.38 -9.46
N ASN A 27 -15.35 1.39 -9.53
CA ASN A 27 -15.03 2.77 -9.95
C ASN A 27 -14.68 3.72 -8.80
N PHE A 28 -14.66 3.26 -7.55
CA PHE A 28 -14.44 4.12 -6.38
C PHE A 28 -13.15 3.75 -5.61
N ALA A 29 -12.45 4.76 -5.11
CA ALA A 29 -11.39 4.56 -4.13
C ALA A 29 -12.00 4.15 -2.78
N LYS A 30 -11.52 3.03 -2.22
CA LYS A 30 -11.98 2.51 -0.93
C LYS A 30 -10.85 2.64 0.09
N LYS A 31 -11.19 3.14 1.28
CA LYS A 31 -10.27 3.23 2.41
C LYS A 31 -10.63 2.15 3.42
N TRP A 32 -9.65 1.33 3.76
CA TRP A 32 -9.74 0.28 4.75
C TRP A 32 -8.81 0.64 5.92
N THR A 33 -9.34 0.66 7.13
CA THR A 33 -8.52 0.83 8.35
C THR A 33 -8.60 -0.46 9.14
N LEU A 34 -7.49 -1.18 9.26
CA LEU A 34 -7.42 -2.37 10.10
C LEU A 34 -6.83 -1.97 11.46
N LYS A 35 -7.60 -2.15 12.53
CA LYS A 35 -7.14 -1.99 13.92
C LYS A 35 -6.98 -3.37 14.53
N THR A 36 -5.78 -3.71 15.01
CA THR A 36 -5.54 -4.96 15.75
C THR A 36 -5.86 -4.75 17.24
N GLY A 37 -6.26 -5.82 17.94
CA GLY A 37 -6.56 -5.85 19.38
C GLY A 37 -5.31 -5.80 20.28
N THR A 38 -5.20 -6.64 21.30
CA THR A 38 -3.99 -6.73 22.18
C THR A 38 -3.14 -7.99 21.91
N THR A 39 -3.56 -8.85 21.00
CA THR A 39 -2.88 -10.10 20.62
C THR A 39 -2.57 -10.06 19.12
N ASN A 40 -1.50 -9.35 18.74
CA ASN A 40 -1.43 -8.67 17.45
C ASN A 40 -0.41 -9.24 16.46
N ALA A 41 -0.77 -10.32 15.78
CA ALA A 41 -0.17 -10.71 14.51
C ALA A 41 -1.27 -10.80 13.45
N ILE A 42 -1.12 -10.06 12.33
CA ILE A 42 -1.90 -10.33 11.12
C ILE A 42 -0.96 -11.13 10.22
N ASP A 43 -1.18 -12.44 10.15
CA ASP A 43 -0.29 -13.34 9.41
C ASP A 43 -0.31 -13.04 7.90
N SER A 44 -1.48 -12.73 7.33
CA SER A 44 -1.65 -12.44 5.90
C SER A 44 -2.79 -11.47 5.62
N LEU A 45 -2.62 -10.67 4.57
CA LEU A 45 -3.63 -9.78 4.00
C LEU A 45 -3.74 -10.05 2.50
N ASP A 46 -4.89 -10.59 2.08
CA ASP A 46 -5.18 -10.94 0.68
C ASP A 46 -6.26 -10.02 0.10
N LEU A 47 -5.94 -9.38 -1.02
CA LEU A 47 -6.76 -8.34 -1.64
C LEU A 47 -6.97 -8.68 -3.12
N ASP A 48 -8.15 -9.23 -3.42
CA ASP A 48 -8.61 -9.53 -4.78
C ASP A 48 -9.71 -8.56 -5.23
N LEU A 49 -9.34 -7.28 -5.41
CA LEU A 49 -10.29 -6.19 -5.65
C LEU A 49 -9.91 -5.33 -6.87
N ALA A 50 -10.93 -4.84 -7.58
CA ALA A 50 -10.77 -3.76 -8.55
C ALA A 50 -10.95 -2.40 -7.86
N GLY A 51 -10.07 -1.43 -8.16
CA GLY A 51 -10.10 -0.07 -7.59
C GLY A 51 -8.92 0.23 -6.65
N ARG A 52 -8.91 1.42 -6.03
CA ARG A 52 -7.83 1.83 -5.09
C ARG A 52 -8.09 1.32 -3.68
N VAL A 53 -7.03 0.84 -3.00
CA VAL A 53 -7.08 0.17 -1.69
C VAL A 53 -6.10 0.76 -0.67
N HIS A 54 -6.55 1.77 0.07
CA HIS A 54 -5.75 2.30 1.17
C HIS A 54 -5.89 1.41 2.39
N ILE A 55 -4.79 0.87 2.90
CA ILE A 55 -4.78 0.02 4.10
C ILE A 55 -3.90 0.69 5.14
N VAL A 56 -4.52 1.25 6.16
CA VAL A 56 -3.82 1.79 7.33
C VAL A 56 -3.94 0.77 8.44
N LEU A 57 -2.79 0.27 8.89
CA LEU A 57 -2.65 -0.75 9.92
C LEU A 57 -1.86 -0.14 11.09
N ALA A 58 -2.33 -0.35 12.32
CA ALA A 58 -1.77 0.32 13.50
C ALA A 58 -0.69 -0.49 14.25
N SER A 59 -0.08 -1.52 13.67
CA SER A 59 0.95 -2.30 14.38
C SER A 59 1.84 -3.15 13.47
N GLY A 60 3.13 -3.26 13.83
CA GLY A 60 4.25 -3.91 13.10
C GLY A 60 4.14 -5.44 13.03
N ALA A 61 3.02 -5.91 12.53
CA ALA A 61 2.52 -7.27 12.65
C ALA A 61 2.43 -7.99 11.30
N VAL A 62 2.45 -7.27 10.18
CA VAL A 62 2.22 -7.88 8.87
C VAL A 62 3.47 -8.55 8.34
N ARG A 63 3.32 -9.85 8.05
CA ARG A 63 4.35 -10.71 7.45
C ARG A 63 4.12 -10.94 5.96
N GLU A 64 2.86 -10.99 5.52
CA GLU A 64 2.52 -11.27 4.13
C GLU A 64 1.47 -10.30 3.60
N VAL A 65 1.74 -9.71 2.43
CA VAL A 65 0.80 -8.91 1.65
C VAL A 65 0.66 -9.50 0.27
N LYS A 66 -0.57 -9.84 -0.13
CA LYS A 66 -0.91 -10.28 -1.48
C LYS A 66 -1.89 -9.32 -2.11
N SER A 67 -1.53 -8.79 -3.28
CA SER A 67 -2.34 -7.84 -4.02
C SER A 67 -2.49 -8.28 -5.46
N SER A 68 -3.72 -8.40 -5.95
CA SER A 68 -3.99 -8.85 -7.31
C SER A 68 -4.94 -7.90 -8.05
N ARG A 69 -5.24 -8.23 -9.32
CA ARG A 69 -6.06 -7.41 -10.23
C ARG A 69 -5.54 -5.99 -10.36
N SER A 70 -6.27 -4.98 -9.89
CA SER A 70 -5.91 -3.56 -10.10
C SER A 70 -5.86 -2.79 -8.78
N ALA A 71 -5.72 -3.50 -7.66
CA ALA A 71 -5.61 -2.91 -6.35
C ALA A 71 -4.38 -2.00 -6.23
N GLN A 72 -4.51 -0.87 -5.55
CA GLN A 72 -3.37 -0.04 -5.15
C GLN A 72 -3.28 -0.01 -3.63
N VAL A 73 -2.23 -0.60 -3.06
CA VAL A 73 -2.00 -0.77 -1.61
C VAL A 73 -0.88 0.17 -1.17
N VAL A 74 -1.12 0.94 -0.11
CA VAL A 74 -0.08 1.75 0.56
C VAL A 74 0.10 1.21 1.97
N ILE A 75 1.34 0.92 2.33
CA ILE A 75 1.78 0.38 3.61
C ILE A 75 2.65 1.45 4.25
N GLU A 76 2.16 2.07 5.32
CA GLU A 76 2.87 3.15 6.01
C GLU A 76 3.84 2.60 7.07
N ASP A 77 4.58 3.51 7.70
CA ASP A 77 5.45 3.16 8.81
C ASP A 77 4.68 2.49 9.96
N GLY A 78 5.35 1.58 10.66
CA GLY A 78 4.79 0.82 11.76
C GLY A 78 3.85 -0.32 11.36
N VAL A 79 3.67 -0.62 10.07
CA VAL A 79 2.79 -1.72 9.60
C VAL A 79 3.49 -3.07 9.47
N LEU A 80 4.67 -3.09 8.84
CA LEU A 80 5.37 -4.34 8.52
C LEU A 80 6.17 -4.87 9.71
N VAL A 81 6.36 -6.19 9.74
CA VAL A 81 7.24 -6.85 10.69
C VAL A 81 8.71 -6.40 10.48
N LYS A 82 9.41 -6.13 11.58
CA LYS A 82 10.84 -5.72 11.60
C LYS A 82 11.69 -6.60 12.52
N GLN A 83 11.20 -7.81 12.80
CA GLN A 83 11.89 -8.77 13.66
C GLN A 83 12.86 -9.60 12.83
N SER A 84 14.09 -9.73 13.29
CA SER A 84 15.16 -10.42 12.56
C SER A 84 14.91 -11.92 12.36
N SER A 85 13.97 -12.51 13.10
CA SER A 85 13.50 -13.90 12.95
C SER A 85 12.31 -14.04 12.01
N ALA A 86 11.73 -12.93 11.52
CA ALA A 86 10.52 -12.95 10.72
C ALA A 86 10.80 -13.04 9.21
N GLU A 87 9.84 -13.60 8.50
CA GLU A 87 9.82 -13.60 7.04
C GLU A 87 8.80 -12.56 6.58
N LEU A 88 9.21 -11.70 5.66
CA LEU A 88 8.37 -10.67 5.06
C LEU A 88 8.21 -10.96 3.56
N GLN A 89 6.96 -11.05 3.12
CA GLN A 89 6.60 -11.37 1.75
C GLN A 89 5.57 -10.38 1.20
N ILE A 90 5.85 -9.84 0.01
CA ILE A 90 4.93 -8.99 -0.72
C ILE A 90 4.78 -9.57 -2.12
N GLU A 91 3.55 -9.90 -2.49
CA GLU A 91 3.20 -10.38 -3.82
C GLU A 91 2.23 -9.43 -4.51
N ALA A 92 2.57 -9.05 -5.74
CA ALA A 92 1.73 -8.22 -6.60
C ALA A 92 1.49 -8.91 -7.95
N SER A 93 0.25 -8.96 -8.42
CA SER A 93 -0.11 -9.63 -9.68
C SER A 93 -1.22 -8.89 -10.43
N GLY A 94 -1.41 -9.22 -11.72
CA GLY A 94 -2.30 -8.46 -12.59
C GLY A 94 -1.69 -7.09 -12.91
N SER A 95 -2.42 -6.03 -12.63
CA SER A 95 -2.02 -4.62 -12.72
C SER A 95 -2.02 -3.92 -11.35
N SER A 96 -1.85 -4.67 -10.25
CA SER A 96 -1.87 -4.10 -8.90
C SER A 96 -0.60 -3.30 -8.59
N ALA A 97 -0.65 -2.43 -7.58
CA ALA A 97 0.50 -1.69 -7.10
C ALA A 97 0.58 -1.76 -5.58
N VAL A 98 1.77 -2.05 -5.03
CA VAL A 98 2.04 -2.02 -3.58
C VAL A 98 3.15 -1.03 -3.30
N PHE A 99 2.90 -0.07 -2.42
CA PHE A 99 3.84 0.96 -1.99
C PHE A 99 4.12 0.80 -0.49
N VAL A 100 5.34 0.46 -0.10
CA VAL A 100 5.82 0.59 1.28
C VAL A 100 6.45 1.96 1.42
N SER A 101 5.92 2.79 2.31
CA SER A 101 6.35 4.16 2.52
C SER A 101 6.70 4.37 3.99
N ALA A 102 7.94 4.00 4.34
CA ALA A 102 8.49 4.10 5.68
C ALA A 102 9.95 4.58 5.60
N ALA A 103 10.15 5.73 4.94
CA ALA A 103 11.46 6.21 4.48
C ALA A 103 12.52 6.40 5.58
N GLU A 104 12.10 6.58 6.84
CA GLU A 104 13.00 6.76 7.99
C GLU A 104 13.16 5.47 8.82
N THR A 105 12.65 4.35 8.32
CA THR A 105 12.57 3.10 9.07
C THR A 105 13.62 2.11 8.62
N ALA A 106 14.50 1.71 9.55
CA ALA A 106 15.39 0.57 9.35
C ALA A 106 14.61 -0.75 9.51
N VAL A 107 14.74 -1.67 8.55
CA VAL A 107 14.06 -2.97 8.53
C VAL A 107 15.08 -4.09 8.70
N SER A 108 14.90 -4.91 9.74
CA SER A 108 15.69 -6.12 9.99
C SER A 108 14.79 -7.35 9.98
N VAL A 109 14.98 -8.27 9.03
CA VAL A 109 14.18 -9.50 8.89
C VAL A 109 15.04 -10.73 8.61
N HIS A 110 14.48 -11.92 8.78
CA HIS A 110 15.17 -13.16 8.42
C HIS A 110 15.24 -13.33 6.90
N GLN A 111 14.09 -13.09 6.25
CA GLN A 111 13.92 -13.21 4.81
C GLN A 111 13.01 -12.09 4.28
N LEU A 112 13.36 -11.57 3.11
CA LEU A 112 12.56 -10.61 2.36
C LEU A 112 12.27 -11.18 0.97
N THR A 113 11.00 -11.29 0.62
CA THR A 113 10.53 -11.78 -0.69
C THR A 113 9.62 -10.73 -1.34
N LEU A 114 9.97 -10.26 -2.53
CA LEU A 114 9.16 -9.36 -3.34
C LEU A 114 8.89 -10.03 -4.70
N ASP A 115 7.67 -10.48 -4.94
CA ASP A 115 7.31 -11.19 -6.17
C ASP A 115 6.23 -10.40 -6.93
N ALA A 116 6.54 -9.94 -8.15
CA ALA A 116 5.65 -9.16 -9.00
C ALA A 116 5.45 -9.84 -10.37
N SER A 117 4.21 -9.87 -10.85
CA SER A 117 3.85 -10.51 -12.12
C SER A 117 2.78 -9.75 -12.90
N GLY A 118 2.65 -10.01 -14.21
CA GLY A 118 1.74 -9.25 -15.07
C GLY A 118 2.33 -7.87 -15.38
N THR A 119 1.60 -6.80 -15.09
CA THR A 119 2.04 -5.40 -15.13
C THR A 119 2.11 -4.79 -13.73
N ALA A 120 2.07 -5.63 -12.68
CA ALA A 120 2.05 -5.17 -11.30
C ALA A 120 3.32 -4.42 -10.89
N ARG A 121 3.20 -3.56 -9.87
CA ARG A 121 4.30 -2.76 -9.34
C ARG A 121 4.48 -2.97 -7.84
N ILE A 122 5.72 -3.15 -7.40
CA ILE A 122 6.09 -3.07 -5.99
C ILE A 122 7.12 -1.95 -5.84
N GLU A 123 6.88 -1.03 -4.93
CA GLU A 123 7.82 0.01 -4.52
C GLU A 123 8.03 -0.10 -3.02
N TYR A 124 9.26 -0.47 -2.62
CA TYR A 124 9.61 -0.72 -1.23
C TYR A 124 10.56 0.38 -0.76
N LYS A 125 10.04 1.43 -0.12
CA LYS A 125 10.81 2.59 0.34
C LYS A 125 10.99 2.57 1.86
N VAL A 126 12.24 2.41 2.29
CA VAL A 126 12.65 2.36 3.71
C VAL A 126 14.05 3.00 3.88
N ASP A 127 14.49 3.26 5.11
CA ASP A 127 15.83 3.82 5.33
C ASP A 127 16.93 2.82 4.94
N SER A 128 16.86 1.61 5.51
CA SER A 128 17.85 0.55 5.33
C SER A 128 17.23 -0.83 5.50
N VAL A 129 17.85 -1.84 4.86
CA VAL A 129 17.37 -3.23 4.88
C VAL A 129 18.52 -4.17 5.28
N ASP A 130 18.35 -4.87 6.40
CA ASP A 130 19.21 -5.97 6.83
C ASP A 130 18.44 -7.30 6.83
N VAL A 131 18.93 -8.27 6.04
CA VAL A 131 18.27 -9.56 5.85
C VAL A 131 19.20 -10.70 6.24
N GLN A 132 18.86 -11.42 7.30
CA GLN A 132 19.75 -12.41 7.90
C GLN A 132 20.03 -13.64 7.02
N SER A 133 19.13 -13.98 6.09
CA SER A 133 19.22 -15.21 5.28
C SER A 133 19.21 -14.94 3.77
N ARG A 134 18.11 -14.38 3.26
CA ARG A 134 17.92 -14.21 1.82
C ARG A 134 17.01 -13.04 1.49
N THR A 135 17.44 -12.25 0.51
CA THR A 135 16.58 -11.34 -0.23
C THR A 135 16.26 -11.98 -1.58
N GLN A 136 14.98 -12.13 -1.89
CA GLN A 136 14.51 -12.64 -3.17
C GLN A 136 13.60 -11.60 -3.83
N MET A 137 13.88 -11.26 -5.08
CA MET A 137 13.00 -10.43 -5.90
C MET A 137 12.74 -11.11 -7.24
N LYS A 138 11.48 -11.21 -7.64
CA LYS A 138 11.10 -11.77 -8.95
C LYS A 138 10.14 -10.86 -9.67
N ALA A 139 10.56 -10.33 -10.81
CA ALA A 139 9.71 -9.55 -11.71
C ALA A 139 9.43 -10.36 -12.99
N LYS A 140 8.17 -10.70 -13.24
CA LYS A 140 7.73 -11.51 -14.38
C LYS A 140 6.74 -10.76 -15.26
N GLY A 141 6.74 -11.03 -16.56
CA GLY A 141 5.87 -10.33 -17.52
C GLY A 141 6.44 -8.95 -17.82
N SER A 142 5.73 -7.89 -17.47
CA SER A 142 6.16 -6.49 -17.52
C SER A 142 6.11 -5.81 -16.14
N ALA A 143 6.09 -6.62 -15.07
CA ALA A 143 6.03 -6.13 -13.71
C ALA A 143 7.32 -5.40 -13.30
N THR A 144 7.20 -4.49 -12.33
CA THR A 144 8.34 -3.71 -11.83
C THR A 144 8.46 -3.83 -10.31
N ILE A 145 9.70 -3.96 -9.84
CA ILE A 145 10.04 -3.94 -8.42
C ILE A 145 11.12 -2.88 -8.21
N SER A 146 10.86 -1.90 -7.33
CA SER A 146 11.86 -0.90 -6.91
C SER A 146 12.07 -1.01 -5.41
N LEU A 147 13.31 -1.26 -4.99
CA LEU A 147 13.74 -1.16 -3.59
C LEU A 147 14.49 0.16 -3.43
N LEU A 148 13.92 1.08 -2.66
CA LEU A 148 14.47 2.41 -2.39
C LEU A 148 14.97 2.43 -0.94
N SER A 149 16.27 2.32 -0.74
CA SER A 149 16.89 2.23 0.59
C SER A 149 18.37 2.56 0.52
N SER A 150 18.93 3.30 1.47
CA SER A 150 20.35 3.68 1.46
C SER A 150 21.31 2.47 1.46
N LEU A 151 20.92 1.39 2.13
CA LEU A 151 21.72 0.18 2.35
C LEU A 151 20.86 -1.09 2.20
N LEU A 152 21.40 -2.10 1.51
CA LEU A 152 20.88 -3.47 1.50
C LEU A 152 21.97 -4.46 1.92
N THR A 153 21.79 -5.10 3.08
CA THR A 153 22.63 -6.21 3.56
C THR A 153 21.85 -7.52 3.50
N THR A 154 22.42 -8.56 2.89
CA THR A 154 21.79 -9.89 2.84
C THR A 154 22.83 -11.01 2.71
N LYS A 155 22.60 -12.20 3.26
CA LYS A 155 23.53 -13.33 3.03
C LYS A 155 23.44 -13.88 1.62
N LYS A 156 22.23 -13.93 1.04
CA LYS A 156 21.94 -14.47 -0.29
C LYS A 156 21.04 -13.50 -1.05
N LEU A 157 21.54 -12.98 -2.18
CA LEU A 157 20.79 -12.11 -3.07
C LEU A 157 20.30 -12.89 -4.29
N GLY A 158 18.99 -13.10 -4.40
CA GLY A 158 18.36 -13.74 -5.55
C GLY A 158 17.51 -12.73 -6.32
N LEU A 159 17.91 -12.42 -7.55
CA LEU A 159 17.16 -11.49 -8.43
C LEU A 159 16.81 -12.21 -9.73
N GLU A 160 15.53 -12.18 -10.10
CA GLU A 160 15.03 -12.81 -11.31
C GLU A 160 14.09 -11.87 -12.06
N ALA A 161 14.57 -11.34 -13.17
CA ALA A 161 13.77 -10.60 -14.13
C ALA A 161 13.50 -11.48 -15.37
N LYS A 162 12.23 -11.69 -15.71
CA LYS A 162 11.78 -12.50 -16.86
C LYS A 162 10.78 -11.73 -17.72
N GLY A 163 10.82 -11.98 -19.03
CA GLY A 163 10.06 -11.19 -20.00
C GLY A 163 10.64 -9.79 -20.12
N SER A 164 9.81 -8.76 -19.97
CA SER A 164 10.21 -7.36 -19.83
C SER A 164 10.13 -6.85 -18.38
N GLY A 165 9.99 -7.75 -17.40
CA GLY A 165 9.98 -7.39 -15.98
C GLY A 165 11.28 -6.72 -15.56
N MET A 166 11.21 -5.75 -14.65
CA MET A 166 12.36 -4.98 -14.19
C MET A 166 12.50 -4.98 -12.67
N ILE A 167 13.75 -4.99 -12.20
CA ILE A 167 14.09 -4.83 -10.78
C ILE A 167 15.08 -3.67 -10.65
N CYS A 168 14.80 -2.73 -9.77
CA CYS A 168 15.69 -1.62 -9.44
C CYS A 168 16.00 -1.63 -7.94
N ILE A 169 17.27 -1.50 -7.58
CA ILE A 169 17.71 -1.36 -6.18
C ILE A 169 18.49 -0.05 -6.07
N ASP A 170 17.88 0.93 -5.43
CA ASP A 170 18.45 2.24 -5.19
C ASP A 170 19.16 2.29 -3.83
N ALA A 171 20.27 1.57 -3.73
CA ALA A 171 21.13 1.55 -2.55
C ALA A 171 22.54 1.97 -2.91
N GLN A 172 23.18 2.73 -2.03
CA GLN A 172 24.59 3.12 -2.18
C GLN A 172 25.51 1.91 -1.92
N GLU A 173 25.12 1.09 -0.93
CA GLU A 173 25.80 -0.13 -0.59
C GLU A 173 24.85 -1.34 -0.66
N VAL A 174 25.27 -2.34 -1.43
CA VAL A 174 24.61 -3.65 -1.51
C VAL A 174 25.64 -4.69 -1.09
N THR A 175 25.44 -5.31 0.06
CA THR A 175 26.37 -6.29 0.63
C THR A 175 25.76 -7.67 0.63
N THR A 176 26.42 -8.62 -0.05
CA THR A 176 26.01 -10.03 -0.10
C THR A 176 27.16 -11.02 -0.20
N LYS A 177 26.98 -12.22 0.38
CA LYS A 177 27.96 -13.32 0.31
C LYS A 177 27.74 -14.23 -0.89
N ARG A 178 26.49 -14.42 -1.31
CA ARG A 178 26.12 -15.27 -2.46
C ARG A 178 25.07 -14.57 -3.29
N ARG A 179 25.18 -14.69 -4.61
CA ARG A 179 24.26 -14.06 -5.55
C ARG A 179 23.78 -15.04 -6.61
N SER A 180 22.54 -14.86 -7.05
CA SER A 180 21.95 -15.53 -8.20
C SER A 180 21.15 -14.49 -8.97
N ILE A 181 21.62 -14.14 -10.17
CA ILE A 181 21.06 -13.06 -10.98
C ILE A 181 20.60 -13.63 -12.32
N TRP A 182 19.34 -13.46 -12.66
CA TRP A 182 18.77 -13.80 -13.95
C TRP A 182 18.09 -12.59 -14.58
N GLY A 183 18.39 -12.30 -15.84
CA GLY A 183 17.90 -11.09 -16.52
C GLY A 183 18.71 -9.82 -16.18
N ALA A 184 20.04 -9.93 -16.12
CA ALA A 184 20.95 -8.86 -15.68
C ALA A 184 20.72 -7.48 -16.31
N ARG A 185 20.32 -7.42 -17.59
CA ARG A 185 20.02 -6.16 -18.30
C ARG A 185 18.74 -5.47 -17.80
N SER A 186 17.82 -6.24 -17.24
CA SER A 186 16.55 -5.77 -16.67
C SER A 186 16.65 -5.58 -15.15
N ILE A 187 17.86 -5.64 -14.60
CA ILE A 187 18.14 -5.39 -13.19
C ILE A 187 19.10 -4.20 -13.14
N SER A 188 18.72 -3.15 -12.41
CA SER A 188 19.60 -1.99 -12.21
C SER A 188 19.89 -1.75 -10.74
N MET A 189 21.14 -1.38 -10.49
CA MET A 189 21.64 -0.88 -9.21
C MET A 189 22.40 0.42 -9.52
N PRO A 190 21.70 1.52 -9.82
CA PRO A 190 22.31 2.71 -10.40
C PRO A 190 23.35 3.35 -9.47
N ASN A 191 23.05 3.39 -8.17
CA ASN A 191 23.86 4.05 -7.14
C ASN A 191 24.79 3.11 -6.36
N ALA A 192 24.70 1.79 -6.57
CA ALA A 192 25.48 0.83 -5.83
C ALA A 192 26.94 0.80 -6.28
N SER A 193 27.87 0.89 -5.32
CA SER A 193 29.31 0.70 -5.57
C SER A 193 29.63 -0.68 -6.17
N LYS A 194 28.87 -1.72 -5.77
CA LYS A 194 28.95 -3.08 -6.31
C LYS A 194 27.62 -3.50 -6.89
N LYS A 195 27.59 -3.72 -8.21
CA LYS A 195 26.37 -4.07 -8.97
C LYS A 195 26.05 -5.57 -9.03
N HIS A 196 26.90 -6.42 -8.44
CA HIS A 196 26.68 -7.87 -8.31
C HIS A 196 26.33 -8.61 -9.62
N GLY A 197 26.77 -8.10 -10.77
CA GLY A 197 26.49 -8.68 -12.09
C GLY A 197 25.23 -8.14 -12.78
N SER A 198 24.50 -7.20 -12.18
CA SER A 198 23.45 -6.44 -12.87
C SER A 198 24.07 -5.46 -13.87
N THR A 199 23.44 -5.27 -15.03
CA THR A 199 23.93 -4.41 -16.11
C THR A 199 22.90 -3.39 -16.60
N GLY A 200 21.69 -3.37 -16.04
CA GLY A 200 20.69 -2.34 -16.32
C GLY A 200 21.14 -0.95 -15.89
N THR A 201 20.75 0.06 -16.65
CA THR A 201 21.18 1.47 -16.49
C THR A 201 20.03 2.42 -16.19
N PHE A 202 18.83 1.90 -15.94
CA PHE A 202 17.66 2.70 -15.63
C PHE A 202 17.68 3.18 -14.18
N ALA A 203 17.08 4.34 -13.92
CA ALA A 203 16.90 4.86 -12.57
C ALA A 203 15.79 4.09 -11.84
N CYS A 204 15.83 4.13 -10.51
CA CYS A 204 14.74 3.60 -9.70
C CYS A 204 13.71 4.72 -9.50
N ASP A 205 12.58 4.62 -10.20
CA ASP A 205 11.55 5.64 -10.12
C ASP A 205 10.78 5.54 -8.80
N GLU A 206 10.81 6.61 -8.00
CA GLU A 206 9.88 6.79 -6.90
C GLU A 206 8.54 7.30 -7.42
N SER A 207 7.44 6.68 -6.99
CA SER A 207 6.10 7.09 -7.37
C SER A 207 5.55 8.13 -6.43
N LYS A 208 4.68 8.98 -6.98
CA LYS A 208 3.69 9.65 -6.14
C LYS A 208 2.74 8.60 -5.57
N LEU A 209 2.66 8.54 -4.24
CA LEU A 209 1.68 7.70 -3.57
C LEU A 209 0.27 8.03 -4.04
N PRO A 210 -0.62 7.04 -4.18
CA PRO A 210 -1.99 7.27 -4.60
C PRO A 210 -2.72 8.21 -3.62
N ALA A 211 -3.55 9.10 -4.17
CA ALA A 211 -4.29 10.09 -3.39
C ALA A 211 -5.20 9.41 -2.35
N ARG A 212 -5.12 9.86 -1.10
CA ARG A 212 -5.80 9.27 0.07
C ARG A 212 -7.30 9.61 0.17
N LYS A 213 -7.81 10.45 -0.73
CA LYS A 213 -9.21 10.91 -0.72
C LYS A 213 -10.08 9.98 -1.57
N PRO A 214 -11.34 9.74 -1.17
CA PRO A 214 -12.32 9.12 -2.04
C PRO A 214 -12.38 9.91 -3.34
N ALA A 215 -11.94 9.30 -4.42
CA ALA A 215 -11.91 9.91 -5.73
C ALA A 215 -12.29 8.83 -6.72
N CYS A 216 -13.13 9.19 -7.69
CA CYS A 216 -13.45 8.31 -8.79
C CYS A 216 -12.15 7.83 -9.46
N VAL A 217 -12.07 6.54 -9.74
CA VAL A 217 -10.91 5.91 -10.41
C VAL A 217 -11.14 5.72 -11.91
N SER A 218 -12.30 6.10 -12.44
CA SER A 218 -12.67 5.94 -13.85
C SER A 218 -13.30 7.21 -14.43
N SER A 219 -13.35 7.33 -15.76
CA SER A 219 -14.12 8.38 -16.44
C SER A 219 -15.64 8.12 -16.43
N SER A 220 -16.07 6.98 -15.88
CA SER A 220 -17.47 6.55 -15.84
C SER A 220 -18.23 6.99 -14.59
N CYS A 221 -17.59 7.66 -13.64
CA CYS A 221 -18.34 8.47 -12.69
C CYS A 221 -18.73 9.76 -13.40
N THR A 222 -19.75 9.69 -14.25
CA THR A 222 -20.44 10.89 -14.70
C THR A 222 -21.02 11.54 -13.46
N ASP A 223 -20.59 12.77 -13.16
CA ASP A 223 -21.36 13.67 -12.32
C ASP A 223 -22.79 13.61 -12.85
N SER A 224 -23.72 13.14 -12.03
CA SER A 224 -25.11 13.44 -12.30
C SER A 224 -25.25 14.93 -12.05
N SER A 225 -24.89 15.74 -13.05
CA SER A 225 -25.37 17.09 -13.18
C SER A 225 -26.86 17.01 -12.91
N ALA A 226 -27.31 17.70 -11.86
CA ALA A 226 -28.71 17.77 -11.52
C ALA A 226 -29.47 18.19 -12.78
N SER A 227 -30.14 17.24 -13.43
CA SER A 227 -31.26 17.58 -14.29
C SER A 227 -32.33 18.07 -13.33
N VAL A 228 -32.35 19.39 -13.17
CA VAL A 228 -33.46 20.11 -12.57
C VAL A 228 -34.70 19.69 -13.34
N VAL A 229 -35.45 18.74 -12.78
CA VAL A 229 -36.87 18.62 -13.09
C VAL A 229 -37.51 19.76 -12.31
N THR A 230 -37.80 20.86 -13.00
CA THR A 230 -38.76 21.84 -12.53
C THR A 230 -40.10 21.12 -12.42
N ASP A 231 -40.52 20.79 -11.21
CA ASP A 231 -41.92 20.56 -10.90
C ASP A 231 -42.40 21.67 -9.97
N ASN A 232 -43.52 22.27 -10.36
CA ASN A 232 -44.07 23.45 -9.72
C ASN A 232 -44.73 23.07 -8.39
N GLY A 233 -44.21 23.62 -7.30
CA GLY A 233 -45.01 24.01 -6.14
C GLY A 233 -45.19 22.97 -5.03
N ALA A 234 -44.33 23.05 -4.01
CA ALA A 234 -44.69 23.27 -2.60
C ALA A 234 -43.42 23.17 -1.74
N SER A 235 -43.02 24.27 -1.10
CA SER A 235 -41.93 24.31 -0.13
C SER A 235 -42.36 23.69 1.20
N ILE A 236 -41.54 22.80 1.76
CA ILE A 236 -41.48 22.58 3.20
C ILE A 236 -40.02 22.74 3.61
N MET A 237 -39.73 23.89 4.22
CA MET A 237 -38.57 24.14 5.05
C MET A 237 -38.76 23.38 6.36
N LEU A 238 -37.73 22.72 6.88
CA LEU A 238 -37.60 22.50 8.31
C LEU A 238 -36.22 22.96 8.74
N ASP A 239 -36.27 23.91 9.67
CA ASP A 239 -35.22 24.80 10.15
C ASP A 239 -34.06 24.07 10.84
N ASP A 240 -32.85 24.52 10.52
CA ASP A 240 -31.69 24.50 11.42
C ASP A 240 -31.81 25.70 12.35
N ASP A 241 -31.80 25.48 13.67
CA ASP A 241 -31.11 26.31 14.66
C ASP A 241 -31.53 25.88 16.07
N ASP A 242 -30.59 25.37 16.87
CA ASP A 242 -30.56 25.75 18.28
C ASP A 242 -29.12 25.85 18.78
N LYS A 243 -28.84 27.05 19.30
CA LYS A 243 -27.55 27.64 19.58
C LYS A 243 -27.05 27.27 20.97
N LEU A 244 -25.74 27.13 21.10
CA LEU A 244 -25.02 27.28 22.37
C LEU A 244 -24.64 28.76 22.51
N ASP A 245 -24.84 29.34 23.70
CA ASP A 245 -23.95 30.34 24.30
C ASP A 245 -24.24 30.49 25.82
N ASP A 246 -23.16 30.76 26.55
CA ASP A 246 -22.94 30.63 28.01
C ASP A 246 -23.32 31.87 28.88
N ASP A 247 -23.38 31.62 30.19
CA ASP A 247 -23.11 32.46 31.38
C ASP A 247 -24.01 33.65 31.79
N ILE A 248 -24.46 33.65 33.08
CA ILE A 248 -24.14 34.66 34.14
C ILE A 248 -25.05 34.51 35.40
N ASN A 249 -24.43 34.57 36.58
CA ASN A 249 -24.97 34.60 37.95
C ASN A 249 -25.75 35.90 38.34
N ASP A 250 -26.80 35.73 39.17
CA ASP A 250 -27.36 36.54 40.31
C ASP A 250 -27.70 38.06 40.17
N PRO A 251 -28.53 38.71 41.06
CA PRO A 251 -29.21 38.27 42.31
C PRO A 251 -30.72 38.70 42.51
N ILE A 252 -31.39 38.10 43.53
CA ILE A 252 -32.31 38.66 44.58
C ILE A 252 -33.34 39.77 44.21
N ASP A 253 -34.67 39.57 44.38
CA ASP A 253 -35.47 39.95 45.57
C ASP A 253 -37.02 39.94 45.39
N LEU A 254 -37.69 39.58 46.50
CA LEU A 254 -39.04 39.91 47.01
C LEU A 254 -40.24 40.17 46.06
N ASN A 255 -41.28 39.32 46.20
CA ASN A 255 -42.46 39.64 47.02
C ASN A 255 -43.29 38.39 47.35
#